data_AF-A0A945XEJ5-F1
#
_entry.id   AF-A0A945XEJ5-F1
#
_cell.length_a   1.000
_cell.length_b   1.000
_cell.length_c   1.000
_cell.angle_alpha   90.00
_cell.angle_beta   90.00
_cell.angle_gamma   90.00
#
_symmetry.space_group_name_H-M   'P 1'
#
loop_
_entity.id
_entity.type
_entity.pdbx_description
1 polymer ?
#
loop_
_entity_poly.entity_id
_entity_poly.type
_entity_poly.pdbx_seq_one_letter_code
_entity_poly.pdbx_strand_id
1 'polypeptide(L)'
;SLPAGSTMWVDANGAHAPLRYFDVTQELERAAQAPEEWSPQTLRDALLDTLKHHLVADVPVGAFLSAGLDSATIVALTAELQPDALRSVTLAFEEFDDTEFDEAALAEKIAAHYDTAHRTQRVKGTDFHAEYLRLCTAMDQPSIDGVNTYFVSKVTAETGLKVAMSGLGGDELFGGYPSFQEIPRLVGTLGKIPGMRCAGRAFRKIAGPAISAVKSPKYAGVFEYGSTYPDAYLLRRALYMPWELPKLMDSAMARDGWAELEETTGRRGQVDGLPTPRTKVSALEATWYMRHQLLRDSDWAGMAHSLEIRVPLVDTVFFRRIAPMLVSDTPPGKRDMAASPSRPLPDDVLNRPKTGFAVPMPQWLLKDDPAALKQGYRGWLCKIVEDCYA
;
A
#
# COMPACT_ATOMS: atom_id res chain seq x y z
N SER A 1 -18.58 -12.08 -0.02
CA SER A 1 -18.41 -10.68 0.42
C SER A 1 -18.98 -9.75 -0.64
N LEU A 2 -19.35 -8.52 -0.27
CA LEU A 2 -19.76 -7.51 -1.25
C LEU A 2 -18.51 -6.99 -2.00
N PRO A 3 -18.49 -6.95 -3.34
CA PRO A 3 -17.34 -6.42 -4.07
C PRO A 3 -17.10 -4.94 -3.76
N ALA A 4 -15.83 -4.53 -3.71
CA ALA A 4 -15.46 -3.13 -3.48
C ALA A 4 -16.10 -2.19 -4.53
N GLY A 5 -16.46 -0.98 -4.09
CA GLY A 5 -17.09 0.02 -4.95
C GLY A 5 -18.46 -0.40 -5.49
N SER A 6 -19.16 -1.31 -4.80
CA SER A 6 -20.47 -1.81 -5.21
C SER A 6 -21.50 -1.68 -4.08
N THR A 7 -22.77 -1.53 -4.46
CA THR A 7 -23.93 -1.63 -3.57
C THR A 7 -24.71 -2.89 -3.88
N MET A 8 -25.43 -3.45 -2.91
CA MET A 8 -26.29 -4.62 -3.12
C MET A 8 -27.60 -4.43 -2.38
N TRP A 9 -28.71 -4.59 -3.10
CA TRP A 9 -30.04 -4.56 -2.51
C TRP A 9 -30.42 -5.95 -2.03
N VAL A 10 -31.04 -6.04 -0.86
CA VAL A 10 -31.56 -7.30 -0.31
C VAL A 10 -33.02 -7.07 0.06
N ASP A 11 -33.93 -7.83 -0.54
CA ASP A 11 -35.36 -7.75 -0.25
C ASP A 11 -35.95 -9.14 0.10
N ALA A 12 -37.28 -9.25 0.13
CA ALA A 12 -37.98 -10.48 0.47
C ALA A 12 -37.67 -11.67 -0.46
N ASN A 13 -37.15 -11.42 -1.67
CA ASN A 13 -36.73 -12.45 -2.64
C ASN A 13 -35.23 -12.79 -2.53
N GLY A 14 -34.50 -12.15 -1.62
CA GLY A 14 -33.08 -12.39 -1.38
C GLY A 14 -32.17 -11.26 -1.88
N ALA A 15 -30.89 -11.58 -2.02
CA ALA A 15 -29.87 -10.64 -2.46
C ALA A 15 -29.87 -10.48 -3.98
N HIS A 16 -29.93 -9.24 -4.45
CA HIS A 16 -29.82 -8.89 -5.86
C HIS A 16 -28.36 -8.85 -6.32
N ALA A 17 -28.14 -8.82 -7.64
CA ALA A 17 -26.81 -8.64 -8.19
C ALA A 17 -26.21 -7.29 -7.73
N PRO A 18 -24.94 -7.26 -7.29
CA PRO A 18 -24.29 -6.01 -6.90
C PRO A 18 -24.19 -5.01 -8.06
N LEU A 19 -24.46 -3.73 -7.75
CA LEU A 19 -24.31 -2.60 -8.68
C LEU A 19 -23.03 -1.84 -8.35
N ARG A 20 -22.05 -1.88 -9.26
CA ARG A 20 -20.77 -1.17 -9.11
C ARG A 20 -20.94 0.32 -9.40
N TYR A 21 -20.63 1.18 -8.43
CA TYR A 21 -20.71 2.64 -8.53
C TYR A 21 -19.33 3.32 -8.62
N PHE A 22 -18.24 2.61 -8.32
CA PHE A 22 -16.88 3.11 -8.42
C PHE A 22 -15.92 2.00 -8.83
N ASP A 23 -15.06 2.29 -9.81
CA ASP A 23 -14.01 1.39 -10.27
C ASP A 23 -12.81 2.23 -10.72
N VAL A 24 -11.65 2.04 -10.09
CA VAL A 24 -10.44 2.85 -10.34
C VAL A 24 -10.05 2.86 -11.81
N THR A 25 -10.09 1.70 -12.48
CA THR A 25 -9.76 1.62 -13.90
C THR A 25 -10.77 2.42 -14.71
N GLN A 26 -12.07 2.21 -14.50
CA GLN A 26 -13.10 2.91 -15.28
C GLN A 26 -13.07 4.43 -15.06
N GLU A 27 -12.80 4.90 -13.84
CA GLU A 27 -12.68 6.33 -13.56
C GLU A 27 -11.46 6.95 -14.29
N LEU A 28 -10.32 6.23 -14.35
CA LEU A 28 -9.17 6.66 -15.15
C LEU A 28 -9.43 6.61 -16.66
N GLU A 29 -10.14 5.60 -17.16
CA GLU A 29 -10.56 5.51 -18.56
C GLU A 29 -11.49 6.66 -18.96
N ARG A 30 -12.44 7.02 -18.07
CA ARG A 30 -13.31 8.18 -18.27
C ARG A 30 -12.51 9.47 -18.25
N ALA A 31 -11.62 9.65 -17.27
CA ALA A 31 -10.76 10.83 -17.18
C ALA A 31 -9.88 10.99 -18.42
N ALA A 32 -9.41 9.89 -19.02
CA ALA A 32 -8.60 9.92 -20.24
C ALA A 32 -9.35 10.47 -21.48
N GLN A 33 -10.68 10.57 -21.44
CA GLN A 33 -11.48 11.19 -22.51
C GLN A 33 -11.45 12.72 -22.45
N ALA A 34 -11.13 13.29 -21.28
CA ALA A 34 -11.02 14.72 -21.04
C ALA A 34 -9.88 14.98 -20.05
N PRO A 35 -8.61 14.74 -20.45
CA PRO A 35 -7.46 15.03 -19.60
C PRO A 35 -7.39 16.54 -19.30
N GLU A 36 -6.94 16.88 -18.10
CA GLU A 36 -6.76 18.27 -17.67
C GLU A 36 -5.31 18.47 -17.24
N GLU A 37 -4.67 19.51 -17.77
CA GLU A 37 -3.37 19.92 -17.24
C GLU A 37 -3.54 20.47 -15.81
N TRP A 38 -2.61 20.10 -14.95
CA TRP A 38 -2.64 20.49 -13.56
C TRP A 38 -1.77 21.74 -13.33
N SER A 39 -2.08 22.43 -12.24
CA SER A 39 -1.22 23.47 -11.66
C SER A 39 -0.98 23.17 -10.18
N PRO A 40 0.09 23.71 -9.57
CA PRO A 40 0.31 23.58 -8.13
C PRO A 40 -0.90 24.02 -7.30
N GLN A 41 -1.60 25.08 -7.73
CA GLN A 41 -2.78 25.58 -7.05
C GLN A 41 -3.96 24.60 -7.11
N THR A 42 -4.28 24.06 -8.30
CA THR A 42 -5.40 23.12 -8.46
C THR A 42 -5.17 21.82 -7.69
N LEU A 43 -3.93 21.33 -7.64
CA LEU A 43 -3.57 20.15 -6.85
C LEU A 43 -3.69 20.42 -5.35
N ARG A 44 -3.15 21.55 -4.90
CA ARG A 44 -3.28 22.00 -3.50
C ARG A 44 -4.75 22.12 -3.09
N ASP A 45 -5.59 22.73 -3.92
CA ASP A 45 -7.01 22.92 -3.61
C ASP A 45 -7.76 21.59 -3.49
N ALA A 46 -7.42 20.59 -4.32
CA ALA A 46 -7.98 19.25 -4.22
C ALA A 46 -7.53 18.53 -2.93
N LEU A 47 -6.26 18.65 -2.56
CA LEU A 47 -5.71 18.06 -1.32
C LEU A 47 -6.33 18.70 -0.06
N LEU A 48 -6.45 20.02 -0.02
CA LEU A 48 -7.11 20.72 1.08
C LEU A 48 -8.58 20.35 1.19
N ASP A 49 -9.27 20.21 0.07
CA ASP A 49 -10.69 19.87 0.03
C ASP A 49 -10.95 18.48 0.61
N THR A 50 -10.18 17.45 0.19
CA THR A 50 -10.31 16.12 0.80
C THR A 50 -9.99 16.13 2.30
N LEU A 51 -8.93 16.84 2.72
CA LEU A 51 -8.57 16.93 4.13
C LEU A 51 -9.67 17.60 4.97
N LYS A 52 -10.29 18.68 4.49
CA LYS A 52 -11.42 19.32 5.18
C LYS A 52 -12.56 18.34 5.47
N HIS A 53 -12.91 17.49 4.51
CA HIS A 53 -13.96 16.48 4.70
C HIS A 53 -13.53 15.38 5.68
N HIS A 54 -12.27 14.98 5.67
CA HIS A 54 -11.72 13.97 6.58
C HIS A 54 -11.44 14.51 7.99
N LEU A 55 -11.50 15.83 8.20
CA LEU A 55 -11.40 16.47 9.51
C LEU A 55 -12.74 16.62 10.23
N VAL A 56 -13.87 16.30 9.58
CA VAL A 56 -15.20 16.37 10.20
C VAL A 56 -15.33 15.28 11.27
N ALA A 57 -15.29 15.67 12.54
CA ALA A 57 -15.46 14.77 13.68
C ALA A 57 -15.86 15.56 14.95
N ASP A 58 -16.61 14.92 15.85
CA ASP A 58 -16.92 15.45 17.19
C ASP A 58 -15.81 15.18 18.22
N VAL A 59 -14.73 14.52 17.78
CA VAL A 59 -13.56 14.14 18.58
C VAL A 59 -12.27 14.65 17.92
N PRO A 60 -11.17 14.83 18.67
CA PRO A 60 -9.90 15.22 18.07
C PRO A 60 -9.44 14.23 16.99
N VAL A 61 -9.04 14.76 15.84
CA VAL A 61 -8.46 14.00 14.72
C VAL A 61 -6.95 14.18 14.76
N GLY A 62 -6.22 13.07 14.92
CA GLY A 62 -4.77 13.07 14.83
C GLY A 62 -4.26 12.73 13.43
N ALA A 63 -2.94 12.61 13.29
CA ALA A 63 -2.30 12.11 12.08
C ALA A 63 -1.12 11.20 12.42
N PHE A 64 -0.95 10.13 11.65
CA PHE A 64 0.29 9.39 11.66
C PHE A 64 1.36 10.18 10.92
N LEU A 65 2.52 10.32 11.54
CA LEU A 65 3.68 11.00 10.97
C LEU A 65 4.82 10.01 10.81
N SER A 66 5.41 10.01 9.62
CA SER A 66 6.65 9.30 9.32
C SER A 66 7.59 10.27 8.62
N ALA A 67 8.80 9.83 8.27
CA ALA A 67 9.72 10.66 7.49
C ALA A 67 9.45 10.62 5.97
N GLY A 68 8.25 10.18 5.57
CA GLY A 68 7.83 10.09 4.17
C GLY A 68 7.14 11.36 3.68
N LEU A 69 7.19 11.58 2.36
CA LEU A 69 6.53 12.74 1.74
C LEU A 69 5.01 12.74 1.93
N ASP A 70 4.36 11.57 1.98
CA ASP A 70 2.90 11.50 2.11
C ASP A 70 2.42 12.02 3.45
N SER A 71 2.87 11.39 4.52
CA SER A 71 2.50 11.73 5.89
C SER A 71 2.94 13.17 6.22
N ALA A 72 4.13 13.59 5.78
CA ALA A 72 4.59 14.97 5.94
C ALA A 72 3.67 15.97 5.23
N THR A 73 3.21 15.67 4.00
CA THR A 73 2.28 16.54 3.28
C THR A 73 0.92 16.60 3.97
N ILE A 74 0.39 15.46 4.41
CA ILE A 74 -0.89 15.39 5.13
C ILE A 74 -0.81 16.20 6.42
N VAL A 75 0.26 16.03 7.21
CA VAL A 75 0.47 16.79 8.45
C VAL A 75 0.60 18.28 8.17
N ALA A 76 1.39 18.68 7.17
CA ALA A 76 1.59 20.08 6.81
C ALA A 76 0.27 20.76 6.41
N LEU A 77 -0.48 20.15 5.49
CA LEU A 77 -1.77 20.69 5.04
C LEU A 77 -2.84 20.66 6.15
N THR A 78 -2.81 19.66 7.01
CA THR A 78 -3.73 19.58 8.15
C THR A 78 -3.43 20.65 9.19
N ALA A 79 -2.15 20.90 9.48
CA ALA A 79 -1.74 21.97 10.39
C ALA A 79 -2.16 23.36 9.90
N GLU A 80 -2.24 23.57 8.58
CA GLU A 80 -2.80 24.80 8.00
C GLU A 80 -4.32 24.92 8.21
N LEU A 81 -5.04 23.79 8.17
CA LEU A 81 -6.49 23.75 8.37
C LEU A 81 -6.90 23.80 9.84
N GLN A 82 -6.05 23.28 10.73
CA GLN A 82 -6.25 23.22 12.18
C GLN A 82 -4.98 23.68 12.93
N PRO A 83 -4.65 24.99 12.90
CA PRO A 83 -3.52 25.52 13.64
C PRO A 83 -3.62 25.17 15.14
N ASP A 84 -2.48 24.80 15.74
CA ASP A 84 -2.31 24.52 17.17
C ASP A 84 -3.14 23.36 17.76
N ALA A 85 -3.90 22.62 16.94
CA ALA A 85 -4.76 21.52 17.38
C ALA A 85 -4.31 20.13 16.91
N LEU A 86 -3.46 20.06 15.88
CA LEU A 86 -3.06 18.78 15.30
C LEU A 86 -2.15 17.99 16.24
N ARG A 87 -2.61 16.79 16.58
CA ARG A 87 -1.80 15.78 17.28
C ARG A 87 -1.21 14.81 16.26
N SER A 88 0.08 14.54 16.37
CA SER A 88 0.78 13.65 15.45
C SER A 88 1.52 12.56 16.20
N VAL A 89 1.57 11.36 15.64
CA VAL A 89 2.21 10.20 16.28
C VAL A 89 3.20 9.54 15.32
N THR A 90 4.43 9.34 15.79
CA THR A 90 5.47 8.58 15.10
C THR A 90 5.75 7.29 15.85
N LEU A 91 5.88 6.19 15.10
CA LEU A 91 6.41 4.94 15.63
C LEU A 91 7.90 4.82 15.25
N ALA A 92 8.71 4.40 16.19
CA ALA A 92 10.11 4.05 16.00
C ALA A 92 10.42 2.71 16.65
N PHE A 93 11.50 2.06 16.22
CA PHE A 93 11.88 0.73 16.70
C PHE A 93 13.28 0.79 17.30
N GLU A 94 13.45 0.27 18.52
CA GLU A 94 14.74 0.30 19.23
C GLU A 94 15.86 -0.41 18.43
N GLU A 95 15.52 -1.45 17.67
CA GLU A 95 16.45 -2.19 16.81
C GLU A 95 16.94 -1.38 15.60
N PHE A 96 16.29 -0.26 15.29
CA PHE A 96 16.69 0.64 14.22
C PHE A 96 17.38 1.90 14.72
N ASP A 97 17.50 2.14 16.04
CA ASP A 97 18.22 3.29 16.60
C ASP A 97 19.61 3.42 15.91
N ASP A 98 19.94 4.64 15.48
CA ASP A 98 21.18 4.99 14.77
C ASP A 98 21.39 4.31 13.40
N THR A 99 20.35 3.72 12.81
CA THR A 99 20.38 3.14 11.45
C THR A 99 19.68 4.03 10.42
N GLU A 100 19.83 3.73 9.12
CA GLU A 100 19.10 4.42 8.03
C GLU A 100 17.57 4.25 8.13
N PHE A 101 17.10 3.27 8.89
CA PHE A 101 15.69 2.97 9.12
C PHE A 101 15.09 3.74 10.31
N ASP A 102 15.91 4.45 11.10
CA ASP A 102 15.40 5.35 12.13
C ASP A 102 14.88 6.64 11.51
N GLU A 103 13.56 6.76 11.44
CA GLU A 103 12.87 7.92 10.91
C GLU A 103 12.45 8.93 12.00
N ALA A 104 12.68 8.60 13.28
CA ALA A 104 12.14 9.35 14.41
C ALA A 104 12.59 10.81 14.43
N ALA A 105 13.90 11.03 14.35
CA ALA A 105 14.49 12.38 14.42
C ALA A 105 13.95 13.30 13.31
N LEU A 106 13.74 12.75 12.11
CA LEU A 106 13.22 13.53 10.98
C LEU A 106 11.72 13.79 11.12
N ALA A 107 10.96 12.82 11.60
CA ALA A 107 9.54 13.00 11.92
C ALA A 107 9.35 14.06 13.03
N GLU A 108 10.16 14.04 14.08
CA GLU A 108 10.18 15.05 15.14
C GLU A 108 10.50 16.45 14.60
N LYS A 109 11.43 16.55 13.64
CA LYS A 109 11.72 17.80 12.96
C LYS A 109 10.54 18.31 12.15
N ILE A 110 9.84 17.45 11.42
CA ILE A 110 8.61 17.81 10.69
C ILE A 110 7.56 18.30 11.68
N ALA A 111 7.35 17.57 12.77
CA ALA A 111 6.39 17.92 13.79
C ALA A 111 6.67 19.29 14.43
N ALA A 112 7.93 19.58 14.77
CA ALA A 112 8.35 20.87 15.28
C ALA A 112 8.22 21.98 14.22
N HIS A 113 8.48 21.67 12.94
CA HIS A 113 8.33 22.63 11.85
C HIS A 113 6.87 22.98 11.55
N TYR A 114 5.91 22.12 11.90
CA TYR A 114 4.48 22.43 11.74
C TYR A 114 3.76 22.63 13.07
N ASP A 115 4.51 22.84 14.16
CA ASP A 115 4.00 23.17 15.49
C ASP A 115 2.92 22.16 15.98
N THR A 116 3.09 20.88 15.65
CA THR A 116 2.15 19.82 16.02
C THR A 116 2.41 19.29 17.44
N ALA A 117 1.34 18.91 18.15
CA ALA A 117 1.45 18.20 19.42
C ALA A 117 1.89 16.74 19.17
N HIS A 118 3.21 16.53 19.15
CA HIS A 118 3.82 15.29 18.68
C HIS A 118 4.15 14.29 19.78
N ARG A 119 3.96 13.00 19.47
CA ARG A 119 4.47 11.89 20.29
C ARG A 119 5.22 10.89 19.42
N THR A 120 6.50 10.71 19.71
CA THR A 120 7.30 9.57 19.24
C THR A 120 7.18 8.43 20.25
N GLN A 121 6.87 7.22 19.79
CA GLN A 121 6.93 6.01 20.62
C GLN A 121 7.95 5.04 20.05
N ARG A 122 8.95 4.68 20.87
CA ARG A 122 9.84 3.55 20.60
C ARG A 122 9.18 2.25 21.05
N VAL A 123 9.10 1.29 20.12
CA VAL A 123 8.67 -0.09 20.33
C VAL A 123 9.89 -0.98 20.39
N LYS A 124 9.91 -1.88 21.36
CA LYS A 124 10.98 -2.86 21.56
C LYS A 124 10.54 -4.24 21.13
N GLY A 125 11.48 -5.14 20.87
CA GLY A 125 11.17 -6.55 20.68
C GLY A 125 10.34 -7.16 21.82
N THR A 126 10.54 -6.75 23.08
CA THR A 126 9.69 -7.22 24.19
C THR A 126 8.24 -6.80 24.06
N ASP A 127 7.97 -5.59 23.57
CA ASP A 127 6.61 -5.08 23.35
C ASP A 127 5.95 -5.88 22.21
N PHE A 128 6.72 -6.20 21.16
CA PHE A 128 6.27 -7.05 20.08
C PHE A 128 5.84 -8.43 20.58
N HIS A 129 6.69 -9.12 21.32
CA HIS A 129 6.40 -10.46 21.83
C HIS A 129 5.21 -10.47 22.79
N ALA A 130 5.05 -9.41 23.60
CA ALA A 130 3.90 -9.26 24.50
C ALA A 130 2.56 -9.10 23.76
N GLU A 131 2.58 -8.48 22.58
CA GLU A 131 1.39 -8.26 21.75
C GLU A 131 1.20 -9.31 20.66
N TYR A 132 2.17 -10.18 20.41
CA TYR A 132 2.21 -11.04 19.23
C TYR A 132 0.95 -11.89 19.02
N LEU A 133 0.44 -12.52 20.08
CA LEU A 133 -0.78 -13.33 19.99
C LEU A 133 -2.02 -12.47 19.70
N ARG A 134 -2.11 -11.27 20.28
CA ARG A 134 -3.22 -10.33 20.01
C ARG A 134 -3.16 -9.80 18.59
N LEU A 135 -1.95 -9.47 18.13
CA LEU A 135 -1.68 -9.09 16.74
C LEU A 135 -2.15 -10.19 15.78
N CYS A 136 -1.74 -11.45 15.98
CA CYS A 136 -2.16 -12.57 15.13
C CYS A 136 -3.67 -12.79 15.17
N THR A 137 -4.29 -12.68 16.35
CA THR A 137 -5.75 -12.80 16.51
C THR A 137 -6.51 -11.66 15.84
N ALA A 138 -5.94 -10.46 15.81
CA ALA A 138 -6.53 -9.28 15.17
C ALA A 138 -6.40 -9.31 13.64
N MET A 139 -5.44 -10.05 13.08
CA MET A 139 -5.30 -10.18 11.64
C MET A 139 -6.44 -11.02 11.06
N ASP A 140 -7.35 -10.40 10.31
CA ASP A 140 -8.38 -11.13 9.57
C ASP A 140 -7.79 -12.17 8.60
N GLN A 141 -6.61 -11.85 8.05
CA GLN A 141 -5.83 -12.71 7.17
C GLN A 141 -4.34 -12.45 7.41
N PRO A 142 -3.47 -13.47 7.35
CA PRO A 142 -2.03 -13.29 7.48
C PRO A 142 -1.49 -12.23 6.54
N SER A 143 -0.72 -11.29 7.09
CA SER A 143 -0.09 -10.21 6.33
C SER A 143 1.34 -9.96 6.76
N ILE A 144 2.11 -9.38 5.85
CA ILE A 144 3.48 -8.94 6.08
C ILE A 144 3.64 -7.42 6.25
N ASP A 145 2.55 -6.66 6.27
CA ASP A 145 2.59 -5.18 6.28
C ASP A 145 1.94 -4.60 7.54
N GLY A 146 0.78 -5.12 7.97
CA GLY A 146 0.00 -4.51 9.05
C GLY A 146 0.59 -4.44 10.46
N VAL A 147 1.76 -5.04 10.73
CA VAL A 147 2.39 -4.98 12.07
C VAL A 147 2.72 -3.55 12.47
N ASN A 148 3.25 -2.75 11.53
CA ASN A 148 3.55 -1.35 11.79
C ASN A 148 2.29 -0.55 12.14
N THR A 149 1.19 -0.83 11.45
CA THR A 149 -0.08 -0.15 11.56
C THR A 149 -0.78 -0.54 12.85
N TYR A 150 -0.62 -1.79 13.30
CA TYR A 150 -1.09 -2.25 14.61
C TYR A 150 -0.42 -1.46 15.74
N PHE A 151 0.92 -1.40 15.77
CA PHE A 151 1.62 -0.68 16.84
C PHE A 151 1.36 0.81 16.83
N VAL A 152 1.39 1.48 15.67
CA VAL A 152 1.08 2.92 15.63
C VAL A 152 -0.37 3.20 16.03
N SER A 153 -1.31 2.29 15.71
CA SER A 153 -2.71 2.42 16.13
C SER A 153 -2.87 2.23 17.63
N LYS A 154 -2.19 1.24 18.22
CA LYS A 154 -2.15 1.03 19.68
C LYS A 154 -1.66 2.29 20.40
N VAL A 155 -0.50 2.79 20.01
CA VAL A 155 0.12 3.97 20.62
C VAL A 155 -0.78 5.19 20.46
N THR A 156 -1.38 5.36 19.29
CA THR A 156 -2.29 6.48 19.03
C THR A 156 -3.54 6.41 19.91
N ALA A 157 -4.15 5.23 20.05
CA ALA A 157 -5.28 5.02 20.95
C ALA A 157 -4.91 5.30 22.42
N GLU A 158 -3.70 4.94 22.86
CA GLU A 158 -3.17 5.23 24.20
C GLU A 158 -2.97 6.73 24.47
N THR A 159 -2.89 7.58 23.43
CA THR A 159 -2.92 9.05 23.60
C THR A 159 -4.33 9.60 23.82
N GLY A 160 -5.36 8.76 23.74
CA GLY A 160 -6.77 9.15 23.82
C GLY A 160 -7.38 9.58 22.48
N LEU A 161 -6.63 9.51 21.38
CA LEU A 161 -7.17 9.73 20.03
C LEU A 161 -8.09 8.57 19.63
N LYS A 162 -9.16 8.93 18.91
CA LYS A 162 -10.13 7.98 18.33
C LYS A 162 -10.12 7.96 16.81
N VAL A 163 -9.54 8.99 16.20
CA VAL A 163 -9.41 9.15 14.76
C VAL A 163 -7.99 9.58 14.43
N ALA A 164 -7.39 8.96 13.42
CA ALA A 164 -6.09 9.37 12.89
C ALA A 164 -6.08 9.34 11.36
N MET A 165 -5.48 10.36 10.73
CA MET A 165 -5.25 10.39 9.30
C MET A 165 -3.95 9.70 8.90
N SER A 166 -3.98 9.02 7.78
CA SER A 166 -2.84 8.33 7.17
C SER A 166 -2.56 8.86 5.76
N GLY A 167 -1.29 8.85 5.36
CA GLY A 167 -0.83 9.21 4.02
C GLY A 167 -1.00 8.12 2.95
N LEU A 168 -1.72 7.04 3.26
CA LEU A 168 -2.00 5.95 2.31
C LEU A 168 -2.69 6.49 1.05
N GLY A 169 -2.33 5.94 -0.11
CA GLY A 169 -2.79 6.38 -1.43
C GLY A 169 -1.83 7.32 -2.15
N GLY A 170 -0.92 7.98 -1.42
CA GLY A 170 0.00 8.94 -2.03
C GLY A 170 0.99 8.31 -3.01
N ASP A 171 1.46 7.09 -2.73
CA ASP A 171 2.34 6.36 -3.64
C ASP A 171 1.62 5.83 -4.89
N GLU A 172 0.40 5.30 -4.71
CA GLU A 172 -0.45 4.77 -5.76
C GLU A 172 -0.85 5.84 -6.79
N LEU A 173 -1.19 7.03 -6.31
CA LEU A 173 -1.64 8.14 -7.16
C LEU A 173 -0.46 8.89 -7.78
N PHE A 174 0.56 9.22 -6.96
CA PHE A 174 1.63 10.13 -7.38
C PHE A 174 2.93 9.42 -7.81
N GLY A 175 2.91 8.10 -7.98
CA GLY A 175 4.00 7.37 -8.62
C GLY A 175 5.19 7.09 -7.70
N GLY A 176 4.95 6.78 -6.43
CA GLY A 176 5.99 6.68 -5.41
C GLY A 176 6.68 5.31 -5.27
N TYR A 177 6.31 4.32 -6.08
CA TYR A 177 6.91 2.99 -6.04
C TYR A 177 7.87 2.71 -7.21
N PRO A 178 8.90 1.87 -7.01
CA PRO A 178 9.78 1.44 -8.11
C PRO A 178 9.05 0.72 -9.26
N SER A 179 7.89 0.12 -8.98
CA SER A 179 7.01 -0.55 -9.95
C SER A 179 6.61 0.35 -11.12
N PHE A 180 6.49 1.67 -10.89
CA PHE A 180 6.19 2.67 -11.93
C PHE A 180 7.28 2.78 -13.00
N GLN A 181 8.49 2.30 -12.72
CA GLN A 181 9.58 2.25 -13.69
C GLN A 181 9.91 0.81 -14.11
N GLU A 182 9.95 -0.11 -13.16
CA GLU A 182 10.38 -1.49 -13.39
C GLU A 182 9.40 -2.27 -14.28
N ILE A 183 8.09 -2.12 -14.07
CA ILE A 183 7.07 -2.86 -14.84
C ILE A 183 7.03 -2.38 -16.29
N PRO A 184 6.93 -1.07 -16.59
CA PRO A 184 6.97 -0.59 -17.98
C PRO A 184 8.25 -1.01 -18.72
N ARG A 185 9.42 -0.99 -18.05
CA ARG A 185 10.69 -1.45 -18.64
C ARG A 185 10.65 -2.92 -19.01
N LEU A 186 10.15 -3.77 -18.10
CA LEU A 186 10.05 -5.21 -18.34
C LEU A 186 9.08 -5.52 -19.50
N VAL A 187 7.88 -4.94 -19.46
CA VAL A 187 6.84 -5.12 -20.48
C VAL A 187 7.29 -4.54 -21.83
N GLY A 188 7.96 -3.38 -21.84
CA GLY A 188 8.50 -2.78 -23.06
C GLY A 188 9.60 -3.63 -23.73
N THR A 189 10.27 -4.50 -22.97
CA THR A 189 11.30 -5.42 -23.46
C THR A 189 10.69 -6.74 -23.92
N LEU A 190 9.89 -7.39 -23.07
CA LEU A 190 9.39 -8.75 -23.31
C LEU A 190 8.03 -8.80 -24.02
N GLY A 191 7.19 -7.78 -23.85
CA GLY A 191 5.85 -7.69 -24.46
C GLY A 191 5.89 -7.55 -25.98
N LYS A 192 7.04 -7.18 -26.56
CA LYS A 192 7.24 -7.09 -28.02
C LYS A 192 7.49 -8.44 -28.69
N ILE A 193 7.71 -9.52 -27.93
CA ILE A 193 8.11 -10.82 -28.47
C ILE A 193 6.88 -11.75 -28.50
N PRO A 194 6.33 -12.08 -29.69
CA PRO A 194 5.17 -12.96 -29.80
C PRO A 194 5.45 -14.34 -29.23
N GLY A 195 4.47 -14.94 -28.56
CA GLY A 195 4.58 -16.30 -28.01
C GLY A 195 5.50 -16.45 -26.79
N MET A 196 6.14 -15.37 -26.32
CA MET A 196 7.06 -15.38 -25.17
C MET A 196 6.44 -16.03 -23.92
N ARG A 197 5.13 -15.86 -23.70
CA ARG A 197 4.39 -16.46 -22.58
C ARG A 197 4.40 -17.99 -22.64
N CYS A 198 4.08 -18.56 -23.81
CA CYS A 198 4.02 -20.01 -23.99
C CYS A 198 5.41 -20.63 -23.87
N ALA A 199 6.40 -19.98 -24.50
CA ALA A 199 7.80 -20.37 -24.38
C ALA A 199 8.30 -20.27 -22.92
N GLY A 200 7.93 -19.20 -22.22
CA GLY A 200 8.26 -18.97 -20.81
C GLY A 200 7.65 -20.02 -19.88
N ARG A 201 6.41 -20.46 -20.13
CA ARG A 201 5.77 -21.54 -19.35
C ARG A 201 6.51 -22.87 -19.50
N ALA A 202 6.92 -23.19 -20.73
CA ALA A 202 7.72 -24.39 -21.00
C ALA A 202 9.11 -24.28 -20.34
N PHE A 203 9.78 -23.13 -20.50
CA PHE A 203 11.07 -22.85 -19.88
C PHE A 203 11.01 -23.00 -18.36
N ARG A 204 9.99 -22.43 -17.70
CA ARG A 204 9.82 -22.54 -16.25
C ARG A 204 9.67 -23.99 -15.79
N LYS A 205 8.92 -24.83 -16.52
CA LYS A 205 8.76 -26.25 -16.17
C LYS A 205 10.06 -27.03 -16.26
N ILE A 206 10.94 -26.67 -17.21
CA ILE A 206 12.21 -27.37 -17.47
C ILE A 206 13.32 -26.84 -16.56
N ALA A 207 13.52 -25.52 -16.53
CA ALA A 207 14.62 -24.86 -15.83
C ALA A 207 14.28 -24.45 -14.39
N GLY A 208 13.00 -24.46 -14.00
CA GLY A 208 12.51 -24.05 -12.69
C GLY A 208 13.24 -24.70 -11.51
N PRO A 209 13.42 -26.04 -11.48
CA PRO A 209 14.12 -26.73 -10.41
C PRO A 209 15.59 -26.29 -10.24
N ALA A 210 16.30 -26.04 -11.35
CA ALA A 210 17.69 -25.61 -11.34
C ALA A 210 17.84 -24.12 -10.95
N ILE A 211 16.94 -23.26 -11.43
CA ILE A 211 16.94 -21.82 -11.11
C ILE A 211 16.60 -21.60 -9.64
N SER A 212 15.62 -22.32 -9.08
CA SER A 212 15.23 -22.21 -7.67
C SER A 212 16.33 -22.60 -6.69
N ALA A 213 17.36 -23.33 -7.14
CA ALA A 213 18.51 -23.70 -6.32
C ALA A 213 19.58 -22.59 -6.23
N VAL A 214 19.55 -21.59 -7.12
CA VAL A 214 20.62 -20.57 -7.26
C VAL A 214 20.10 -19.14 -7.14
N LYS A 215 18.85 -18.88 -7.51
CA LYS A 215 18.19 -17.55 -7.44
C LYS A 215 16.75 -17.68 -6.92
N SER A 216 16.10 -16.54 -6.65
CA SER A 216 14.68 -16.51 -6.28
C SER A 216 13.82 -17.28 -7.31
N PRO A 217 12.90 -18.15 -6.86
CA PRO A 217 12.03 -18.94 -7.74
C PRO A 217 11.20 -18.11 -8.74
N LYS A 218 10.98 -16.82 -8.45
CA LYS A 218 10.27 -15.89 -9.34
C LYS A 218 11.01 -15.67 -10.67
N TYR A 219 12.35 -15.76 -10.68
CA TYR A 219 13.13 -15.55 -11.91
C TYR A 219 12.81 -16.59 -13.00
N ALA A 220 12.38 -17.79 -12.62
CA ALA A 220 11.94 -18.80 -13.59
C ALA A 220 10.65 -18.40 -14.32
N GLY A 221 9.86 -17.46 -13.78
CA GLY A 221 8.62 -16.96 -14.36
C GLY A 221 8.75 -15.70 -15.21
N VAL A 222 9.94 -15.08 -15.32
CA VAL A 222 10.12 -13.77 -15.99
C VAL A 222 9.62 -13.78 -17.43
N PHE A 223 9.88 -14.84 -18.19
CA PHE A 223 9.40 -14.95 -19.58
C PHE A 223 7.91 -15.27 -19.68
N GLU A 224 7.34 -15.97 -18.70
CA GLU A 224 5.91 -16.28 -18.68
C GLU A 224 5.07 -15.06 -18.26
N TYR A 225 5.57 -14.27 -17.31
CA TYR A 225 4.83 -13.18 -16.67
C TYR A 225 5.29 -11.77 -17.06
N GLY A 226 6.44 -11.59 -17.71
CA GLY A 226 6.98 -10.25 -17.98
C GLY A 226 6.39 -9.52 -19.19
N SER A 227 5.43 -10.11 -19.89
CA SER A 227 4.96 -9.61 -21.21
C SER A 227 3.71 -8.72 -21.16
N THR A 228 2.95 -8.75 -20.06
CA THR A 228 1.76 -7.91 -19.86
C THR A 228 1.87 -7.16 -18.54
N TYR A 229 1.20 -6.00 -18.42
CA TYR A 229 1.23 -5.22 -17.17
C TYR A 229 0.72 -6.01 -15.96
N PRO A 230 -0.46 -6.66 -16.01
CA PRO A 230 -0.96 -7.41 -14.86
C PRO A 230 -0.10 -8.61 -14.48
N ASP A 231 0.51 -9.31 -15.45
CA ASP A 231 1.41 -10.43 -15.15
C ASP A 231 2.74 -9.95 -14.57
N ALA A 232 3.33 -8.88 -15.14
CA ALA A 232 4.60 -8.32 -14.68
C ALA A 232 4.45 -7.71 -13.28
N TYR A 233 3.29 -7.11 -13.02
CA TYR A 233 2.89 -6.62 -11.71
C TYR A 233 2.81 -7.75 -10.68
N LEU A 234 2.14 -8.86 -11.02
CA LEU A 234 2.09 -10.05 -10.17
C LEU A 234 3.50 -10.58 -9.88
N LEU A 235 4.35 -10.70 -10.91
CA LEU A 235 5.74 -11.14 -10.75
C LEU A 235 6.51 -10.25 -9.75
N ARG A 236 6.24 -8.95 -9.78
CA ARG A 236 6.87 -7.97 -8.89
C ARG A 236 6.36 -8.05 -7.45
N ARG A 237 5.05 -8.11 -7.26
CA ARG A 237 4.39 -7.96 -5.94
C ARG A 237 4.10 -9.28 -5.23
N ALA A 238 3.78 -10.35 -5.95
CA ALA A 238 3.38 -11.61 -5.33
C ALA A 238 4.52 -12.19 -4.49
N LEU A 239 4.32 -12.48 -3.20
CA LEU A 239 5.35 -13.12 -2.39
C LEU A 239 5.69 -14.51 -2.92
N TYR A 240 4.67 -15.29 -3.24
CA TYR A 240 4.76 -16.61 -3.86
C TYR A 240 3.98 -16.59 -5.17
N MET A 241 4.57 -17.17 -6.20
CA MET A 241 3.91 -17.29 -7.49
C MET A 241 2.86 -18.42 -7.47
N PRO A 242 1.89 -18.46 -8.41
CA PRO A 242 0.80 -19.43 -8.38
C PRO A 242 1.24 -20.90 -8.31
N TRP A 243 2.39 -21.24 -8.93
CA TRP A 243 2.95 -22.59 -8.90
C TRP A 243 3.67 -22.94 -7.59
N GLU A 244 3.90 -21.97 -6.71
CA GLU A 244 4.49 -22.16 -5.39
C GLU A 244 3.41 -22.33 -4.31
N LEU A 245 2.19 -21.80 -4.53
CA LEU A 245 1.09 -21.84 -3.56
C LEU A 245 0.75 -23.26 -3.05
N PRO A 246 0.76 -24.33 -3.88
CA PRO A 246 0.50 -25.70 -3.40
C PRO A 246 1.51 -26.22 -2.35
N LYS A 247 2.64 -25.52 -2.15
CA LYS A 247 3.61 -25.85 -1.09
C LYS A 247 3.28 -25.19 0.25
N LEU A 248 2.38 -24.20 0.26
CA LEU A 248 2.02 -23.41 1.44
C LEU A 248 0.59 -23.66 1.91
N MET A 249 -0.29 -24.06 1.00
CA MET A 249 -1.71 -24.28 1.28
C MET A 249 -2.22 -25.48 0.47
N ASP A 250 -3.42 -25.94 0.81
CA ASP A 250 -4.07 -27.03 0.08
C ASP A 250 -4.11 -26.76 -1.43
N SER A 251 -3.82 -27.81 -2.21
CA SER A 251 -3.68 -27.68 -3.66
C SER A 251 -5.00 -27.40 -4.37
N ALA A 252 -6.13 -27.91 -3.85
CA ALA A 252 -7.45 -27.61 -4.40
C ALA A 252 -7.81 -26.15 -4.08
N MET A 253 -7.62 -25.72 -2.83
CA MET A 253 -7.82 -24.34 -2.41
C MET A 253 -6.99 -23.35 -3.27
N ALA A 254 -5.70 -23.62 -3.47
CA ALA A 254 -4.84 -22.76 -4.28
C ALA A 254 -5.31 -22.64 -5.74
N ARG A 255 -5.75 -23.76 -6.33
CA ARG A 255 -6.24 -23.79 -7.72
C ARG A 255 -7.58 -23.06 -7.85
N ASP A 256 -8.51 -23.36 -6.96
CA ASP A 256 -9.87 -22.84 -7.02
C ASP A 256 -9.88 -21.33 -6.72
N GLY A 257 -9.11 -20.89 -5.72
CA GLY A 257 -8.91 -19.46 -5.45
C GLY A 257 -8.20 -18.73 -6.59
N TRP A 258 -7.25 -19.37 -7.29
CA TRP A 258 -6.63 -18.77 -8.47
C TRP A 258 -7.61 -18.62 -9.64
N ALA A 259 -8.49 -19.61 -9.85
CA ALA A 259 -9.52 -19.56 -10.87
C ALA A 259 -10.55 -18.46 -10.57
N GLU A 260 -11.03 -18.40 -9.33
CA GLU A 260 -11.94 -17.35 -8.85
C GLU A 260 -11.33 -15.96 -9.02
N LEU A 261 -10.04 -15.79 -8.67
CA LEU A 261 -9.35 -14.52 -8.84
C LEU A 261 -9.29 -14.08 -10.31
N GLU A 262 -8.96 -14.98 -11.24
CA GLU A 262 -8.93 -14.66 -12.67
C GLU A 262 -10.34 -14.35 -13.20
N GLU A 263 -11.37 -15.07 -12.77
CA GLU A 263 -12.77 -14.84 -13.17
C GLU A 263 -13.33 -13.52 -12.64
N THR A 264 -13.16 -13.24 -11.35
CA THR A 264 -13.74 -12.07 -10.67
C THR A 264 -13.07 -10.76 -11.05
N THR A 265 -11.76 -10.79 -11.33
CA THR A 265 -10.98 -9.57 -11.63
C THR A 265 -10.81 -9.33 -13.12
N GLY A 266 -10.96 -10.35 -13.98
CA GLY A 266 -10.60 -10.25 -15.40
C GLY A 266 -9.16 -9.77 -15.58
N ARG A 267 -8.26 -10.12 -14.64
CA ARG A 267 -6.95 -9.51 -14.38
C ARG A 267 -6.18 -9.10 -15.64
N ARG A 268 -6.15 -9.98 -16.65
CA ARG A 268 -5.34 -9.79 -17.86
C ARG A 268 -5.82 -8.63 -18.75
N GLY A 269 -7.12 -8.34 -18.76
CA GLY A 269 -7.72 -7.25 -19.53
C GLY A 269 -7.98 -5.98 -18.71
N GLN A 270 -7.76 -6.03 -17.39
CA GLN A 270 -8.18 -4.98 -16.46
C GLN A 270 -7.62 -3.58 -16.81
N VAL A 271 -6.46 -3.49 -17.45
CA VAL A 271 -5.77 -2.21 -17.71
C VAL A 271 -5.54 -1.94 -19.20
N ASP A 272 -6.25 -2.67 -20.06
CA ASP A 272 -6.06 -2.56 -21.52
C ASP A 272 -6.57 -1.22 -22.05
N GLY A 273 -7.66 -0.69 -21.49
CA GLY A 273 -8.24 0.60 -21.88
C GLY A 273 -7.50 1.83 -21.36
N LEU A 274 -6.52 1.66 -20.46
CA LEU A 274 -5.76 2.78 -19.90
C LEU A 274 -4.66 3.26 -20.86
N PRO A 275 -4.48 4.59 -21.04
CA PRO A 275 -3.66 5.13 -22.11
C PRO A 275 -2.15 5.05 -21.82
N THR A 276 -1.74 5.22 -20.56
CA THR A 276 -0.33 5.41 -20.21
C THR A 276 0.23 4.29 -19.32
N PRO A 277 1.52 3.95 -19.42
CA PRO A 277 2.16 3.01 -18.49
C PRO A 277 1.95 3.37 -17.01
N ARG A 278 1.98 4.67 -16.70
CA ARG A 278 1.79 5.18 -15.35
C ARG A 278 0.39 4.86 -14.81
N THR A 279 -0.66 5.17 -15.59
CA THR A 279 -2.06 4.91 -15.17
C THR A 279 -2.34 3.41 -15.05
N LYS A 280 -1.76 2.58 -15.92
CA LYS A 280 -1.80 1.10 -15.78
C LYS A 280 -1.21 0.64 -14.46
N VAL A 281 -0.03 1.14 -14.09
CA VAL A 281 0.61 0.77 -12.81
C VAL A 281 -0.18 1.34 -11.62
N SER A 282 -0.64 2.59 -11.66
CA SER A 282 -1.49 3.18 -10.61
C SER A 282 -2.76 2.36 -10.36
N ALA A 283 -3.47 1.96 -11.42
CA ALA A 283 -4.65 1.12 -11.30
C ALA A 283 -4.31 -0.23 -10.64
N LEU A 284 -3.19 -0.85 -11.03
CA LEU A 284 -2.76 -2.12 -10.43
C LEU A 284 -2.33 -1.95 -8.96
N GLU A 285 -1.57 -0.91 -8.62
CA GLU A 285 -1.19 -0.62 -7.22
C GLU A 285 -2.42 -0.37 -6.35
N ALA A 286 -3.37 0.43 -6.82
CA ALA A 286 -4.59 0.72 -6.09
C ALA A 286 -5.48 -0.52 -5.89
N THR A 287 -5.62 -1.35 -6.91
CA THR A 287 -6.59 -2.47 -6.90
C THR A 287 -6.02 -3.78 -6.37
N TRP A 288 -4.71 -4.05 -6.53
CA TRP A 288 -4.09 -5.32 -6.15
C TRP A 288 -3.24 -5.24 -4.88
N TYR A 289 -2.66 -4.09 -4.56
CA TYR A 289 -1.84 -3.90 -3.37
C TYR A 289 -2.56 -3.08 -2.30
N MET A 290 -2.87 -1.82 -2.58
CA MET A 290 -3.50 -0.93 -1.60
C MET A 290 -4.80 -1.49 -1.05
N ARG A 291 -5.73 -1.92 -1.93
CA ARG A 291 -7.00 -2.51 -1.51
C ARG A 291 -6.85 -3.76 -0.64
N HIS A 292 -6.02 -4.71 -1.09
CA HIS A 292 -5.97 -6.05 -0.50
C HIS A 292 -4.96 -6.19 0.64
N GLN A 293 -4.04 -5.23 0.77
CA GLN A 293 -3.00 -5.23 1.79
C GLN A 293 -3.10 -3.97 2.65
N LEU A 294 -2.81 -2.79 2.11
CA LEU A 294 -2.68 -1.57 2.92
C LEU A 294 -3.98 -1.17 3.65
N LEU A 295 -5.10 -1.08 2.92
CA LEU A 295 -6.39 -0.67 3.48
C LEU A 295 -6.97 -1.72 4.41
N ARG A 296 -6.92 -3.00 3.98
CA ARG A 296 -7.34 -4.13 4.82
C ARG A 296 -6.54 -4.16 6.13
N ASP A 297 -5.22 -4.00 6.02
CA ASP A 297 -4.34 -4.04 7.19
C ASP A 297 -4.53 -2.85 8.11
N SER A 298 -4.81 -1.67 7.54
CA SER A 298 -5.17 -0.50 8.33
C SER A 298 -6.50 -0.68 9.07
N ASP A 299 -7.49 -1.28 8.42
CA ASP A 299 -8.81 -1.50 9.01
C ASP A 299 -8.74 -2.39 10.25
N TRP A 300 -8.23 -3.63 10.13
CA TRP A 300 -8.16 -4.52 11.28
C TRP A 300 -7.21 -4.01 12.37
N ALA A 301 -6.08 -3.38 11.99
CA ALA A 301 -5.12 -2.85 12.95
C ALA A 301 -5.66 -1.66 13.74
N GLY A 302 -6.38 -0.75 13.08
CA GLY A 302 -7.07 0.37 13.74
C GLY A 302 -8.18 -0.13 14.64
N MET A 303 -9.04 -1.02 14.14
CA MET A 303 -10.18 -1.56 14.87
C MET A 303 -9.77 -2.38 16.10
N ALA A 304 -8.63 -3.09 16.04
CA ALA A 304 -8.06 -3.79 17.20
C ALA A 304 -7.80 -2.87 18.42
N HIS A 305 -7.66 -1.57 18.18
CA HIS A 305 -7.43 -0.55 19.20
C HIS A 305 -8.53 0.51 19.26
N SER A 306 -9.70 0.25 18.66
CA SER A 306 -10.81 1.21 18.59
C SER A 306 -10.39 2.58 18.04
N LEU A 307 -9.55 2.57 17.01
CA LEU A 307 -9.03 3.75 16.32
C LEU A 307 -9.52 3.75 14.86
N GLU A 308 -10.27 4.78 14.48
CA GLU A 308 -10.65 5.01 13.08
C GLU A 308 -9.45 5.58 12.30
N ILE A 309 -9.01 4.87 11.26
CA ILE A 309 -7.96 5.35 10.36
C ILE A 309 -8.60 5.94 9.11
N ARG A 310 -8.37 7.23 8.88
CA ARG A 310 -8.83 7.96 7.70
C ARG A 310 -7.74 8.04 6.64
N VAL A 311 -8.12 7.89 5.38
CA VAL A 311 -7.18 7.84 4.24
C VAL A 311 -7.56 8.88 3.18
N PRO A 312 -7.28 10.19 3.41
CA PRO A 312 -7.80 11.28 2.57
C PRO A 312 -7.41 11.18 1.09
N LEU A 313 -6.27 10.56 0.78
CA LEU A 313 -5.82 10.38 -0.61
C LEU A 313 -6.52 9.23 -1.34
N VAL A 314 -7.26 8.37 -0.63
CA VAL A 314 -8.01 7.24 -1.21
C VAL A 314 -9.49 7.58 -1.40
N ASP A 315 -9.88 8.82 -1.07
CA ASP A 315 -11.24 9.30 -1.23
C ASP A 315 -11.70 9.31 -2.69
N THR A 316 -12.94 8.89 -2.92
CA THR A 316 -13.49 8.75 -4.28
C THR A 316 -13.78 10.09 -4.95
N VAL A 317 -14.12 11.13 -4.17
CA VAL A 317 -14.39 12.48 -4.70
C VAL A 317 -13.06 13.14 -5.07
N PHE A 318 -12.07 13.05 -4.19
CA PHE A 318 -10.68 13.44 -4.44
C PHE A 318 -10.13 12.74 -5.68
N PHE A 319 -10.27 11.42 -5.77
CA PHE A 319 -9.81 10.64 -6.90
C PHE A 319 -10.42 11.14 -8.21
N ARG A 320 -11.74 11.33 -8.27
CA ARG A 320 -12.42 11.85 -9.46
C ARG A 320 -11.95 13.24 -9.83
N ARG A 321 -11.66 14.09 -8.83
CA ARG A 321 -11.17 15.45 -9.04
C ARG A 321 -9.75 15.49 -9.62
N ILE A 322 -8.86 14.59 -9.20
CA ILE A 322 -7.48 14.56 -9.69
C ILE A 322 -7.27 13.60 -10.87
N ALA A 323 -8.19 12.67 -11.14
CA ALA A 323 -8.03 11.68 -12.20
C ALA A 323 -7.71 12.32 -13.58
N PRO A 324 -8.37 13.41 -14.01
CA PRO A 324 -7.99 14.14 -15.24
C PRO A 324 -6.55 14.64 -15.24
N MET A 325 -6.02 15.03 -14.08
CA MET A 325 -4.62 15.45 -13.90
C MET A 325 -3.65 14.27 -13.95
N LEU A 326 -4.05 13.10 -13.43
CA LEU A 326 -3.22 11.89 -13.40
C LEU A 326 -3.05 11.24 -14.79
N VAL A 327 -3.99 11.51 -15.70
CA VAL A 327 -3.96 11.03 -17.09
C VAL A 327 -3.42 12.06 -18.07
N SER A 328 -3.04 13.26 -17.61
CA SER A 328 -2.46 14.30 -18.47
C SER A 328 -1.09 13.92 -19.03
N ASP A 329 -0.56 14.71 -19.96
CA ASP A 329 0.76 14.44 -20.56
C ASP A 329 1.89 14.59 -19.53
N THR A 330 1.68 15.49 -18.54
CA THR A 330 2.64 15.79 -17.47
C THR A 330 2.02 15.59 -16.09
N PRO A 331 1.70 14.37 -15.67
CA PRO A 331 0.91 14.16 -14.45
C PRO A 331 1.71 14.48 -13.17
N PRO A 332 1.06 15.04 -12.13
CA PRO A 332 1.73 15.46 -10.90
C PRO A 332 2.37 14.26 -10.20
N GLY A 333 3.57 14.43 -9.65
CA GLY A 333 4.31 13.43 -8.91
C GLY A 333 4.37 13.71 -7.40
N LYS A 334 5.10 12.84 -6.69
CA LYS A 334 5.30 12.94 -5.23
C LYS A 334 5.87 14.29 -4.78
N ARG A 335 6.81 14.85 -5.55
CA ARG A 335 7.43 16.15 -5.23
C ARG A 335 6.43 17.29 -5.41
N ASP A 336 5.54 17.19 -6.39
CA ASP A 336 4.50 18.20 -6.64
C ASP A 336 3.47 18.19 -5.51
N MET A 337 3.06 17.01 -5.05
CA MET A 337 2.23 16.88 -3.86
C MET A 337 2.94 17.44 -2.62
N ALA A 338 4.22 17.11 -2.42
CA ALA A 338 5.04 17.60 -1.30
C ALA A 338 5.28 19.13 -1.31
N ALA A 339 5.12 19.77 -2.47
CA ALA A 339 5.22 21.22 -2.63
C ALA A 339 3.88 21.95 -2.42
N SER A 340 2.78 21.23 -2.18
CA SER A 340 1.45 21.81 -1.98
C SER A 340 1.23 22.58 -0.66
N PRO A 341 1.96 22.34 0.44
CA PRO A 341 1.86 23.18 1.63
C PRO A 341 2.37 24.61 1.40
N SER A 342 1.71 25.59 2.01
CA SER A 342 2.12 27.01 1.99
C SER A 342 3.45 27.25 2.69
N ARG A 343 3.70 26.55 3.81
CA ARG A 343 5.01 26.47 4.46
C ARG A 343 5.71 25.22 3.92
N PRO A 344 6.81 25.35 3.14
CA PRO A 344 7.46 24.21 2.50
C PRO A 344 7.95 23.16 3.51
N LEU A 345 7.92 21.89 3.10
CA LEU A 345 8.56 20.81 3.86
C LEU A 345 10.07 21.09 4.01
N PRO A 346 10.69 20.68 5.12
CA PRO A 346 12.14 20.80 5.29
C PRO A 346 12.94 20.10 4.18
N ASP A 347 14.06 20.70 3.75
CA ASP A 347 14.89 20.20 2.63
C ASP A 347 15.42 18.77 2.83
N ASP A 348 15.69 18.40 4.08
CA ASP A 348 16.11 17.05 4.45
C ASP A 348 15.00 16.01 4.25
N VAL A 349 13.73 16.39 4.35
CA VAL A 349 12.59 15.53 4.03
C VAL A 349 12.44 15.40 2.51
N LEU A 350 12.56 16.50 1.77
CA LEU A 350 12.39 16.54 0.31
C LEU A 350 13.47 15.75 -0.45
N ASN A 351 14.67 15.67 0.11
CA ASN A 351 15.82 15.04 -0.56
C ASN A 351 16.18 13.67 0.02
N ARG A 352 15.43 13.17 1.01
CA ARG A 352 15.65 11.88 1.62
C ARG A 352 15.35 10.73 0.64
N PRO A 353 16.24 9.73 0.52
CA PRO A 353 15.90 8.48 -0.16
C PRO A 353 14.73 7.80 0.54
N LYS A 354 13.76 7.30 -0.23
CA LYS A 354 12.63 6.58 0.34
C LYS A 354 13.10 5.29 1.02
N THR A 355 13.03 5.25 2.34
CA THR A 355 13.03 4.00 3.10
C THR A 355 11.59 3.56 3.29
N GLY A 356 11.31 2.27 3.13
CA GLY A 356 9.98 1.74 3.50
C GLY A 356 9.76 1.88 5.00
N PHE A 357 8.50 1.83 5.45
CA PHE A 357 8.18 1.79 6.87
C PHE A 357 8.46 0.39 7.43
N ALA A 358 9.76 0.10 7.58
CA ALA A 358 10.29 -1.19 7.96
C ALA A 358 9.93 -1.50 9.42
N VAL A 359 9.77 -2.78 9.71
CA VAL A 359 9.63 -3.32 11.07
C VAL A 359 10.72 -4.39 11.20
N PRO A 360 11.41 -4.50 12.35
CA PRO A 360 12.46 -5.51 12.56
C PRO A 360 11.88 -6.93 12.77
N MET A 361 10.91 -7.32 11.94
CA MET A 361 10.26 -8.64 11.95
C MET A 361 11.25 -9.79 11.84
N PRO A 362 12.29 -9.74 10.97
CA PRO A 362 13.30 -10.80 10.95
C PRO A 362 14.02 -10.93 12.30
N GLN A 363 14.38 -9.82 12.94
CA GLN A 363 15.07 -9.82 14.24
C GLN A 363 14.16 -10.31 15.37
N TRP A 364 12.85 -10.07 15.29
CA TRP A 364 11.89 -10.48 16.31
C TRP A 364 11.41 -11.92 16.16
N LEU A 365 11.00 -12.34 14.96
CA LEU A 365 10.39 -13.66 14.75
C LEU A 365 11.38 -14.75 14.38
N LEU A 366 12.49 -14.40 13.74
CA LEU A 366 13.38 -15.38 13.10
C LEU A 366 14.76 -15.43 13.76
N LYS A 367 14.94 -14.80 14.92
CA LYS A 367 16.23 -14.74 15.62
C LYS A 367 16.87 -16.11 15.81
N ASP A 368 16.04 -17.11 16.09
CA ASP A 368 16.46 -18.50 16.35
C ASP A 368 16.37 -19.40 15.10
N ASP A 369 16.00 -18.85 13.93
CA ASP A 369 15.94 -19.55 12.65
C ASP A 369 16.76 -18.83 11.54
N PRO A 370 18.09 -19.12 11.47
CA PRO A 370 18.98 -18.58 10.45
C PRO A 370 18.60 -18.95 9.01
N ALA A 371 17.83 -20.02 8.80
CA ALA A 371 17.40 -20.44 7.48
C ALA A 371 16.21 -19.60 7.01
N ALA A 372 15.26 -19.29 7.89
CA ALA A 372 14.15 -18.39 7.61
C ALA A 372 14.62 -16.93 7.43
N LEU A 373 15.61 -16.47 8.21
CA LEU A 373 16.21 -15.13 8.06
C LEU A 373 16.68 -14.86 6.63
N LYS A 374 17.31 -15.86 5.99
CA LYS A 374 17.80 -15.76 4.60
C LYS A 374 16.69 -15.66 3.55
N GLN A 375 15.44 -15.96 3.92
CA GLN A 375 14.29 -15.91 3.01
C GLN A 375 13.57 -14.56 3.05
N GLY A 376 13.99 -13.61 3.90
CA GLY A 376 13.41 -12.27 4.01
C GLY A 376 11.91 -12.32 4.31
N TYR A 377 11.10 -11.57 3.57
CA TYR A 377 9.63 -11.55 3.72
C TYR A 377 8.96 -12.93 3.65
N ARG A 378 9.54 -13.88 2.91
CA ARG A 378 8.99 -15.24 2.80
C ARG A 378 9.16 -16.02 4.11
N GLY A 379 10.30 -15.85 4.80
CA GLY A 379 10.61 -16.61 6.00
C GLY A 379 9.64 -16.34 7.14
N TRP A 380 9.39 -15.06 7.44
CA TRP A 380 8.48 -14.72 8.54
C TRP A 380 7.01 -14.76 8.15
N LEU A 381 6.66 -14.64 6.86
CA LEU A 381 5.30 -14.94 6.41
C LEU A 381 4.90 -16.38 6.77
N CYS A 382 5.77 -17.36 6.51
CA CYS A 382 5.48 -18.76 6.89
C CYS A 382 5.18 -18.86 8.39
N LYS A 383 5.98 -18.19 9.22
CA LYS A 383 5.80 -18.20 10.67
C LYS A 383 4.47 -17.56 11.10
N ILE A 384 4.09 -16.43 10.51
CA ILE A 384 2.79 -15.79 10.78
C ILE A 384 1.64 -16.66 10.30
N VAL A 385 1.73 -17.26 9.12
CA VAL A 385 0.68 -18.14 8.60
C VAL A 385 0.49 -19.33 9.54
N GLU A 386 1.58 -19.97 9.99
CA GLU A 386 1.52 -21.04 10.98
C GLU A 386 0.86 -20.58 12.27
N ASP A 387 1.29 -19.44 12.82
CA ASP A 387 0.84 -18.97 14.14
C ASP A 387 -0.57 -18.35 14.11
N CYS A 388 -1.05 -17.81 12.97
CA CYS A 388 -2.42 -17.29 12.83
C CYS A 388 -3.46 -18.40 12.60
N TYR A 389 -3.04 -19.57 12.10
CA TYR A 389 -3.93 -20.70 11.82
C TYR A 389 -3.76 -21.87 12.80
N ALA A 390 -2.83 -21.78 13.75
CA ALA A 390 -2.68 -22.71 14.88
C ALA A 390 -3.66 -22.37 15.99
#